data_AF-A0A9D8PZZ4-F1
#
_entry.id   AF-A0A9D8PZZ4-F1
#
_cell.length_a   1.000
_cell.length_b   1.000
_cell.length_c   1.000
_cell.angle_alpha   90.00
_cell.angle_beta   90.00
_cell.angle_gamma   90.00
#
_symmetry.space_group_name_H-M   'P 1'
#
loop_
_entity.id
_entity.type
_entity.pdbx_description
1 polymer ?
#
loop_
_entity_poly.entity_id
_entity_poly.type
_entity_poly.pdbx_seq_one_letter_code
_entity_poly.pdbx_strand_id
1 'polypeptide(L)'
;MDRRDFLQRASLALAAFGLPALPACAAADRQLGLRRIGQPQPFDFAALKGQARALAQAPYRSHKRSLPPEVDALDWDQYQSIRYRQDHALWADQPGKFQAKFFHLGLYFHSPVRMFDVVDGKAQELAYDPAAFDYGKSGIHGSRLPADLGFAGFRLNTRADTDRDF
;
A
#
# COMPACT_ATOMS: atom_id res chain seq x y z
N MET A 1 -14.72 8.84 32.49
CA MET A 1 -15.56 9.89 31.86
C MET A 1 -15.72 9.50 30.41
N ASP A 2 -16.93 9.08 30.04
CA ASP A 2 -17.23 8.50 28.73
C ASP A 2 -17.35 9.59 27.66
N ARG A 3 -16.49 9.51 26.63
CA ARG A 3 -16.46 10.48 25.52
C ARG A 3 -17.80 10.58 24.78
N ARG A 4 -18.60 9.52 24.85
CA ARG A 4 -19.95 9.43 24.27
C ARG A 4 -20.96 10.31 25.00
N ASP A 5 -20.87 10.38 26.32
CA ASP A 5 -21.82 11.12 27.17
C ASP A 5 -21.59 12.64 27.08
N PHE A 6 -20.32 13.06 26.89
CA PHE A 6 -19.96 14.45 26.63
C PHE A 6 -20.52 14.96 25.29
N LEU A 7 -20.44 14.15 24.23
CA LEU A 7 -20.95 14.54 22.89
C LEU A 7 -22.48 14.59 22.83
N GLN A 8 -23.17 13.66 23.52
CA GLN A 8 -24.64 13.66 23.59
C GLN A 8 -25.19 14.87 24.35
N ARG A 9 -24.48 15.33 25.39
CA ARG A 9 -24.87 16.51 26.17
C ARG A 9 -24.55 17.83 25.46
N ALA A 10 -23.48 17.88 24.67
CA ALA A 10 -23.13 19.08 23.90
C ALA A 10 -24.13 19.37 22.76
N SER A 11 -24.72 18.35 22.14
CA SER A 11 -25.71 18.52 21.07
C SER A 11 -27.05 19.14 21.50
N LEU A 12 -27.41 19.04 22.80
CA LEU A 12 -28.66 19.61 23.31
C LEU A 12 -28.54 21.11 23.67
N ALA A 13 -27.33 21.66 23.77
CA ALA A 13 -27.11 23.07 24.10
C ALA A 13 -27.14 24.01 22.88
N LEU A 14 -26.98 23.48 21.66
CA LEU A 14 -26.85 24.29 20.43
C LEU A 14 -28.19 24.57 19.72
N ALA A 15 -29.28 23.87 20.07
CA ALA A 15 -30.59 24.11 19.47
C ALA A 15 -31.27 25.40 19.96
N ALA A 16 -30.82 25.98 21.07
CA ALA A 16 -31.43 27.18 21.66
C ALA A 16 -30.99 28.51 21.01
N PHE A 17 -29.99 28.50 20.12
CA PHE A 17 -29.40 29.72 19.54
C PHE A 17 -29.50 29.87 18.02
N GLY A 18 -30.20 28.97 17.32
CA GLY A 18 -30.55 29.17 15.90
C GLY A 18 -29.37 29.29 14.93
N LEU A 19 -28.19 28.77 15.29
CA LEU A 19 -27.03 28.76 14.39
C LEU A 19 -27.10 27.55 13.43
N PRO A 20 -26.79 27.73 12.13
CA PRO A 20 -26.79 26.63 11.18
C PRO A 20 -25.76 25.60 11.59
N ALA A 21 -26.17 24.33 11.64
CA ALA A 21 -25.29 23.21 11.90
C ALA A 21 -24.16 23.22 10.86
N LEU A 22 -22.93 23.51 11.30
CA LEU A 22 -21.75 23.32 10.47
C LEU A 22 -21.70 21.84 10.07
N PRO A 23 -21.53 21.51 8.78
CA PRO A 23 -21.35 20.13 8.39
C PRO A 23 -20.12 19.62 9.13
N ALA A 24 -20.33 18.59 9.94
CA ALA A 24 -19.23 17.87 10.57
C ALA A 24 -18.20 17.58 9.48
N CYS A 25 -16.98 18.08 9.67
CA CYS A 25 -15.86 17.74 8.81
C CYS A 25 -15.89 16.24 8.57
N ALA A 26 -16.08 15.84 7.31
CA ALA A 26 -15.97 14.45 6.92
C ALA A 26 -14.63 13.97 7.46
N ALA A 27 -14.67 13.06 8.43
CA ALA A 27 -13.50 12.27 8.75
C ALA A 27 -13.15 11.61 7.41
N ALA A 28 -12.01 12.00 6.83
CA ALA A 28 -11.51 11.33 5.64
C ALA A 28 -11.52 9.84 5.95
N ASP A 29 -12.36 9.08 5.25
CA ASP A 29 -12.38 7.63 5.37
C ASP A 29 -10.94 7.17 5.19
N ARG A 30 -10.35 6.70 6.29
CA ARG A 30 -8.99 6.21 6.28
C ARG A 30 -9.04 4.95 5.43
N GLN A 31 -8.73 5.09 4.15
CA GLN A 31 -8.75 3.98 3.22
C GLN A 31 -7.74 2.94 3.71
N LEU A 32 -8.26 1.88 4.31
CA LEU A 32 -7.47 0.79 4.85
C LEU A 32 -7.05 -0.09 3.66
N GLY A 33 -5.74 -0.24 3.49
CA GLY A 33 -5.15 -1.09 2.45
C GLY A 33 -4.99 -0.43 1.07
N LEU A 34 -4.33 -1.16 0.18
CA LEU A 34 -3.96 -0.69 -1.15
C LEU A 34 -5.16 -0.62 -2.11
N ARG A 35 -5.15 0.41 -2.97
CA ARG A 35 -6.11 0.53 -4.08
C ARG A 35 -5.84 -0.56 -5.12
N ARG A 36 -6.90 -1.25 -5.55
CA ARG A 36 -6.88 -2.16 -6.69
C ARG A 36 -7.13 -1.39 -7.99
N ILE A 37 -6.38 -1.69 -9.05
CA ILE A 37 -6.47 -1.03 -10.36
C ILE A 37 -6.66 -2.06 -11.48
N GLY A 38 -7.26 -1.60 -12.58
CA GLY A 38 -7.64 -2.47 -13.70
C GLY A 38 -8.83 -3.38 -13.37
N GLN A 39 -9.28 -4.11 -14.39
CA GLN A 39 -10.37 -5.08 -14.25
C GLN A 39 -9.81 -6.43 -13.79
N PRO A 40 -10.46 -7.12 -12.82
CA PRO A 40 -10.07 -8.47 -12.42
C PRO A 40 -10.03 -9.42 -13.62
N GLN A 41 -8.92 -10.13 -13.80
CA GLN A 41 -8.71 -11.07 -14.90
C GLN A 41 -8.71 -12.51 -14.38
N PRO A 42 -9.31 -13.48 -15.10
CA PRO A 42 -9.19 -14.89 -14.75
C PRO A 42 -7.72 -15.30 -14.59
N PHE A 43 -7.42 -16.03 -13.52
CA PHE A 43 -6.06 -16.46 -13.19
C PHE A 43 -6.06 -17.89 -12.68
N ASP A 44 -5.17 -18.69 -13.25
CA ASP A 44 -4.82 -20.01 -12.76
C ASP A 44 -3.36 -20.35 -13.09
N PHE A 45 -2.91 -21.50 -12.61
CA PHE A 45 -1.54 -21.96 -12.83
C PHE A 45 -1.23 -22.30 -14.30
N ALA A 46 -2.24 -22.71 -15.08
CA ALA A 46 -2.04 -23.04 -16.49
C ALA A 46 -1.80 -21.77 -17.31
N ALA A 47 -2.57 -20.71 -17.07
CA ALA A 47 -2.42 -19.39 -17.64
C ALA A 47 -1.04 -18.80 -17.32
N LEU A 48 -0.59 -18.91 -16.06
CA LEU A 48 0.75 -18.45 -15.65
C LEU A 48 1.87 -19.16 -16.43
N LYS A 49 1.80 -20.49 -16.57
CA LYS A 49 2.77 -21.26 -17.37
C LYS A 49 2.73 -20.86 -18.85
N GLY A 50 1.54 -20.61 -19.39
CA GLY A 50 1.35 -20.13 -20.76
C GLY A 50 2.05 -18.79 -20.98
N GLN A 51 1.84 -17.83 -20.06
CA GLN A 51 2.49 -16.52 -20.11
C GLN A 51 4.03 -16.64 -20.04
N ALA A 52 4.55 -17.46 -19.12
CA ALA A 52 5.99 -17.68 -18.99
C ALA A 52 6.59 -18.30 -20.27
N ARG A 53 5.92 -19.27 -20.88
CA ARG A 53 6.33 -19.87 -22.15
C ARG A 53 6.38 -18.85 -23.28
N ALA A 54 5.35 -18.02 -23.40
CA ALA A 54 5.30 -16.97 -24.43
C ALA A 54 6.44 -15.95 -24.26
N LEU A 55 6.74 -15.54 -23.02
CA LEU A 55 7.85 -14.63 -22.74
C LEU A 55 9.21 -15.27 -23.08
N ALA A 56 9.40 -16.56 -22.80
CA ALA A 56 10.63 -17.27 -23.11
C ALA A 56 10.89 -17.44 -24.63
N GLN A 57 9.86 -17.31 -25.46
CA GLN A 57 9.96 -17.37 -26.92
C GLN A 57 10.21 -16.00 -27.57
N ALA A 58 10.14 -14.91 -26.81
CA ALA A 58 10.36 -13.56 -27.28
C ALA A 58 11.75 -13.05 -26.87
N PRO A 59 12.33 -12.06 -27.58
CA PRO A 59 13.52 -11.37 -27.11
C PRO A 59 13.31 -10.77 -25.72
N TYR A 60 14.34 -10.87 -24.88
CA TYR A 60 14.33 -10.29 -23.53
C TYR A 60 14.03 -8.78 -23.60
N ARG A 61 13.12 -8.32 -22.74
CA ARG A 61 12.83 -6.91 -22.52
C ARG A 61 13.20 -6.55 -21.09
N SER A 62 14.11 -5.60 -20.92
CA SER A 62 14.50 -5.15 -19.59
C SER A 62 13.34 -4.44 -18.89
N HIS A 63 13.16 -4.77 -17.61
CA HIS A 63 12.24 -4.07 -16.71
C HIS A 63 12.94 -3.01 -15.86
N LYS A 64 14.25 -2.78 -16.09
CA LYS A 64 14.99 -1.72 -15.41
C LYS A 64 14.37 -0.37 -15.79
N ARG A 65 13.99 0.40 -14.77
CA ARG A 65 13.50 1.77 -14.93
C ARG A 65 14.54 2.75 -14.42
N SER A 66 14.50 3.98 -14.94
CA SER A 66 15.14 5.11 -14.28
C SER A 66 14.30 5.47 -13.06
N LEU A 67 14.89 5.44 -11.88
CA LEU A 67 14.24 5.87 -10.66
C LEU A 67 14.30 7.40 -10.52
N PRO A 68 13.41 8.03 -9.73
CA PRO A 68 13.61 9.39 -9.28
C PRO A 68 14.98 9.54 -8.59
N PRO A 69 15.72 10.64 -8.81
CA PRO A 69 17.07 10.80 -8.29
C PRO A 69 17.17 10.58 -6.77
N GLU A 70 16.18 11.04 -5.99
CA GLU A 70 16.15 10.84 -4.54
C GLU A 70 15.96 9.38 -4.10
N VAL A 71 15.38 8.53 -4.95
CA VAL A 71 15.22 7.09 -4.69
C VAL A 71 16.46 6.32 -5.15
N ASP A 72 17.04 6.72 -6.29
CA ASP A 72 18.23 6.10 -6.87
C ASP A 72 19.50 6.33 -6.02
N ALA A 73 19.57 7.49 -5.37
CA ALA A 73 20.70 7.91 -4.53
C ALA A 73 20.62 7.45 -3.08
N LEU A 74 19.61 6.66 -2.69
CA LEU A 74 19.46 6.18 -1.31
C LEU A 74 20.68 5.35 -0.88
N ASP A 75 21.30 5.77 0.21
CA ASP A 75 22.28 4.94 0.91
C ASP A 75 21.59 3.89 1.81
N TRP A 76 22.41 3.07 2.48
CA TRP A 76 21.91 1.99 3.32
C TRP A 76 21.11 2.48 4.53
N ASP A 77 21.58 3.53 5.22
CA ASP A 77 20.91 4.07 6.41
C ASP A 77 19.57 4.71 6.04
N GLN A 78 19.55 5.46 4.94
CA GLN A 78 18.35 6.07 4.39
C GLN A 78 17.33 5.00 3.98
N TYR A 79 17.75 3.97 3.24
CA TYR A 79 16.87 2.90 2.79
C TYR A 79 16.28 2.10 3.98
N GLN A 80 17.10 1.72 4.96
CA GLN A 80 16.64 1.00 6.16
C GLN A 80 15.70 1.82 7.05
N SER A 81 15.71 3.15 6.92
CA SER A 81 14.76 4.01 7.64
C SER A 81 13.35 3.98 7.05
N ILE A 82 13.17 3.48 5.81
CA ILE A 82 11.86 3.38 5.16
C ILE A 82 11.13 2.15 5.70
N ARG A 83 9.91 2.34 6.21
CA ARG A 83 9.10 1.27 6.82
C ARG A 83 7.71 1.23 6.21
N TYR A 84 7.24 0.03 5.90
CA TYR A 84 5.87 -0.16 5.44
C TYR A 84 4.90 0.00 6.62
N ARG A 85 3.86 0.80 6.46
CA ARG A 85 2.87 1.07 7.52
C ARG A 85 1.92 -0.11 7.68
N GLN A 86 1.74 -0.54 8.93
CA GLN A 86 0.89 -1.67 9.28
C GLN A 86 -0.59 -1.45 8.90
N ASP A 87 -1.08 -0.21 8.93
CA ASP A 87 -2.46 0.13 8.54
C ASP A 87 -2.71 0.08 7.01
N HIS A 88 -1.66 -0.11 6.21
CA HIS A 88 -1.75 -0.33 4.76
C HIS A 88 -1.47 -1.78 4.37
N ALA A 89 -1.22 -2.69 5.32
CA ALA A 89 -0.88 -4.07 5.00
C ALA A 89 -2.06 -4.74 4.28
N LEU A 90 -1.76 -5.49 3.22
CA LEU A 90 -2.76 -6.25 2.51
C LEU A 90 -3.34 -7.30 3.46
N TRP A 91 -4.67 -7.38 3.48
CA TRP A 91 -5.47 -8.24 4.36
C TRP A 91 -5.39 -7.89 5.85
N ALA A 92 -4.87 -6.72 6.24
CA ALA A 92 -4.79 -6.33 7.65
C ALA A 92 -6.16 -6.41 8.37
N ASP A 93 -7.22 -6.03 7.67
CA ASP A 93 -8.62 -5.96 8.13
C ASP A 93 -9.44 -7.23 7.88
N GLN A 94 -8.86 -8.26 7.26
CA GLN A 94 -9.55 -9.50 6.90
C GLN A 94 -9.30 -10.63 7.91
N PRO A 95 -10.22 -11.60 8.07
CA PRO A 95 -9.92 -12.82 8.79
C PRO A 95 -8.88 -13.65 8.01
N GLY A 96 -7.88 -14.20 8.69
CA GLY A 96 -6.84 -15.02 8.05
C GLY A 96 -5.59 -15.19 8.89
N LYS A 97 -4.64 -16.00 8.44
CA LYS A 97 -3.37 -16.24 9.18
C LYS A 97 -2.27 -15.24 8.83
N PHE A 98 -2.36 -14.65 7.64
CA PHE A 98 -1.29 -13.85 7.05
C PHE A 98 -1.78 -12.46 6.67
N GLN A 99 -0.81 -11.57 6.56
CA GLN A 99 -0.92 -10.25 5.96
C GLN A 99 0.32 -10.02 5.10
N ALA A 100 0.20 -9.19 4.07
CA ALA A 100 1.34 -8.84 3.22
C ALA A 100 1.75 -7.37 3.39
N LYS A 101 3.05 -7.14 3.46
CA LYS A 101 3.68 -5.81 3.39
C LYS A 101 4.56 -5.75 2.16
N PHE A 102 4.75 -4.56 1.61
CA PHE A 102 5.52 -4.38 0.38
C PHE A 102 6.82 -3.63 0.65
N PHE A 103 7.81 -3.85 -0.22
CA PHE A 103 9.09 -3.17 -0.15
C PHE A 103 9.14 -1.96 -1.08
N HIS A 104 9.79 -0.89 -0.63
CA HIS A 104 10.02 0.31 -1.42
C HIS A 104 11.18 0.08 -2.40
N LEU A 105 11.16 0.73 -3.58
CA LEU A 105 12.33 0.76 -4.46
C LEU A 105 13.48 1.57 -3.86
N GLY A 106 14.69 1.38 -4.37
CA GLY A 106 15.88 2.09 -3.94
C GLY A 106 17.01 1.18 -3.48
N LEU A 107 18.15 1.78 -3.17
CA LEU A 107 19.41 1.08 -2.90
C LEU A 107 19.79 0.13 -4.05
N TYR A 108 19.49 -1.17 -3.93
CA TYR A 108 19.76 -2.19 -4.97
C TYR A 108 18.52 -2.58 -5.78
N PHE A 109 17.33 -2.13 -5.38
CA PHE A 109 16.05 -2.56 -5.96
C PHE A 109 15.54 -1.52 -6.97
N HIS A 110 16.01 -1.63 -8.21
CA HIS A 110 15.75 -0.64 -9.27
C HIS A 110 14.67 -1.04 -10.27
N SER A 111 14.21 -2.28 -10.20
CA SER A 111 13.20 -2.83 -11.12
C SER A 111 11.91 -3.09 -10.35
N PRO A 112 10.80 -2.39 -10.66
CA PRO A 112 9.54 -2.64 -9.99
C PRO A 112 8.98 -4.01 -10.35
N VAL A 113 8.31 -4.62 -9.37
CA VAL A 113 7.52 -5.82 -9.52
C VAL A 113 6.05 -5.45 -9.37
N ARG A 114 5.23 -5.80 -10.36
CA ARG A 114 3.78 -5.62 -10.27
C ARG A 114 3.19 -6.64 -9.31
N MET A 115 2.32 -6.19 -8.44
CA MET A 115 1.68 -7.03 -7.42
C MET A 115 0.21 -7.24 -7.77
N PHE A 116 -0.26 -8.48 -7.64
CA PHE A 116 -1.64 -8.84 -7.91
C PHE A 116 -2.22 -9.56 -6.69
N ASP A 117 -3.45 -9.20 -6.32
CA ASP A 117 -4.26 -9.95 -5.37
C ASP A 117 -5.18 -10.88 -6.16
N VAL A 118 -5.26 -12.15 -5.75
CA VAL A 118 -6.06 -13.17 -6.44
C VAL A 118 -7.19 -13.60 -5.53
N VAL A 119 -8.42 -13.25 -5.91
CA VAL A 119 -9.64 -13.59 -5.17
C VAL A 119 -10.57 -14.33 -6.10
N ASP A 120 -11.06 -15.49 -5.67
CA ASP A 120 -11.99 -16.34 -6.44
C ASP A 120 -11.55 -16.61 -7.89
N GLY A 121 -10.26 -16.92 -8.06
CA GLY A 121 -9.67 -17.22 -9.37
C GLY A 121 -9.51 -16.00 -10.28
N LYS A 122 -9.56 -14.78 -9.73
CA LYS A 122 -9.37 -13.54 -10.48
C LYS A 122 -8.25 -12.70 -9.89
N ALA A 123 -7.25 -12.38 -10.71
CA ALA A 123 -6.16 -11.50 -10.36
C ALA A 123 -6.52 -10.03 -10.64
N GLN A 124 -6.27 -9.14 -9.67
CA GLN A 124 -6.39 -7.70 -9.85
C GLN A 124 -5.11 -7.01 -9.34
N GLU A 125 -4.63 -6.01 -10.08
CA GLU A 125 -3.38 -5.33 -9.76
C GLU A 125 -3.52 -4.42 -8.55
N LEU A 126 -2.50 -4.41 -7.69
CA LEU A 126 -2.37 -3.51 -6.55
C LEU A 126 -1.59 -2.28 -6.97
N ALA A 127 -2.17 -1.10 -6.84
CA ALA A 127 -1.49 0.15 -7.11
C ALA A 127 -0.39 0.41 -6.08
N TYR A 128 0.74 0.95 -6.54
CA TYR A 128 1.68 1.61 -5.65
C TYR A 128 1.00 2.76 -4.92
N ASP A 129 1.29 2.88 -3.63
CA ASP A 129 0.80 3.96 -2.78
C ASP A 129 1.96 4.50 -1.93
N PRO A 130 2.46 5.71 -2.18
CA PRO A 130 3.51 6.30 -1.35
C PRO A 130 3.04 6.53 0.10
N ALA A 131 1.74 6.69 0.34
CA ALA A 131 1.22 6.84 1.70
C ALA A 131 1.31 5.55 2.51
N ALA A 132 1.55 4.40 1.87
CA ALA A 132 1.76 3.12 2.56
C ALA A 132 3.13 3.00 3.24
N PHE A 133 4.02 3.97 3.04
CA PHE A 133 5.37 3.98 3.60
C PHE A 133 5.55 5.15 4.57
N ASP A 134 6.18 4.86 5.71
CA ASP A 134 6.87 5.84 6.53
C ASP A 134 8.30 5.96 6.00
N TYR A 135 8.70 7.18 5.63
CA TYR A 135 10.00 7.44 5.03
C TYR A 135 11.09 7.73 6.06
N GLY A 136 10.75 7.84 7.35
CA GLY A 136 11.70 8.01 8.43
C GLY A 136 12.73 9.12 8.17
N LYS A 137 14.01 8.73 8.16
CA LYS A 137 15.16 9.64 7.94
C LYS A 137 15.72 9.57 6.51
N SER A 138 15.01 8.94 5.58
CA SER A 138 15.48 8.74 4.21
C SER A 138 15.65 10.03 3.42
N GLY A 139 14.99 11.11 3.84
CA GLY A 139 14.91 12.36 3.08
C GLY A 139 13.92 12.33 1.92
N ILE A 140 13.24 11.20 1.69
CA ILE A 140 12.19 11.09 0.67
C ILE A 140 10.91 11.77 1.13
N HIS A 141 10.30 12.51 0.21
CA HIS A 141 8.97 13.08 0.38
C HIS A 141 7.98 12.30 -0.50
N GLY A 142 7.22 11.38 0.09
CA GLY A 142 6.29 10.50 -0.64
C GLY A 142 5.31 11.23 -1.57
N SER A 143 4.90 12.45 -1.23
CA SER A 143 4.00 13.27 -2.07
C SER A 143 4.63 13.75 -3.40
N ARG A 144 5.95 13.64 -3.56
CA ARG A 144 6.69 13.98 -4.79
C ARG A 144 6.98 12.75 -5.66
N LEU A 145 6.73 11.54 -5.14
CA LEU A 145 6.98 10.32 -5.88
C LEU A 145 5.92 10.10 -6.97
N PRO A 146 6.31 9.49 -8.10
CA PRO A 146 5.36 9.15 -9.14
C PRO A 146 4.40 8.05 -8.67
N ALA A 147 3.12 8.17 -9.04
CA ALA A 147 2.09 7.20 -8.67
C ALA A 147 2.35 5.78 -9.22
N ASP A 148 3.18 5.66 -10.25
CA ASP A 148 3.56 4.41 -10.90
C ASP A 148 4.99 3.95 -10.56
N LEU A 149 5.59 4.46 -9.46
CA LEU A 149 6.92 4.06 -9.00
C LEU A 149 7.04 2.52 -8.89
N GLY A 150 6.06 1.90 -8.25
CA GLY A 150 5.97 0.44 -8.08
C GLY A 150 6.60 -0.06 -6.78
N PHE A 151 6.54 -1.38 -6.59
CA PHE A 151 7.08 -2.07 -5.41
C PHE A 151 8.37 -2.82 -5.76
N ALA A 152 9.30 -2.92 -4.82
CA ALA A 152 10.49 -3.78 -4.96
C ALA A 152 10.19 -5.27 -4.75
N GLY A 153 9.12 -5.56 -4.00
CA GLY A 153 8.81 -6.91 -3.57
C GLY A 153 7.74 -6.92 -2.48
N PHE A 154 7.55 -8.06 -1.83
CA PHE A 154 6.65 -8.21 -0.70
C PHE A 154 7.16 -9.23 0.31
N ARG A 155 6.59 -9.21 1.51
CA ARG A 155 6.76 -10.22 2.56
C ARG A 155 5.41 -10.64 3.12
N LEU A 156 5.33 -11.87 3.63
CA LEU A 156 4.13 -12.43 4.26
C LEU A 156 4.35 -12.63 5.75
N ASN A 157 3.76 -11.76 6.57
CA ASN A 157 3.85 -11.86 8.02
C ASN A 157 2.66 -12.66 8.57
N THR A 158 2.90 -13.40 9.66
CA THR A 158 1.79 -13.98 10.42
C THR A 158 1.13 -12.89 11.27
N ARG A 159 -0.13 -13.07 11.65
CA ARG A 159 -0.78 -12.12 12.58
C ARG A 159 -0.18 -12.12 13.99
N ALA A 160 0.46 -13.21 14.39
CA ALA A 160 1.14 -13.30 15.68
C ALA A 160 2.45 -12.48 15.71
N ASP A 161 3.03 -12.21 14.55
CA ASP A 161 4.27 -11.46 14.40
C ASP A 161 4.27 -10.72 13.06
N THR A 162 3.86 -9.45 13.14
CA THR A 162 3.66 -8.57 11.99
C THR A 162 4.94 -7.94 11.47
N ASP A 163 6.04 -8.06 12.22
CA ASP A 163 7.27 -7.31 11.99
C ASP A 163 8.49 -8.19 11.73
N ARG A 164 8.35 -9.52 11.82
CA ARG A 164 9.41 -10.45 11.42
C ARG A 164 9.96 -10.14 10.02
N ASP A 165 11.27 -9.88 9.99
CA ASP A 165 12.10 -9.81 8.80
C ASP A 165 12.72 -11.22 8.63
N PHE A 166 12.17 -12.05 7.75
CA PHE A 166 12.71 -13.39 7.43
C PHE A 166 13.38 -13.37 6.07
#